data_AF-A0A8T3UXN1-F1
#
_entry.id   AF-A0A8T3UXN1-F1
#
_cell.length_a   1.000
_cell.length_b   1.000
_cell.length_c   1.000
_cell.angle_alpha   90.00
_cell.angle_beta   90.00
_cell.angle_gamma   90.00
#
_symmetry.space_group_name_H-M   'P 1'
#
loop_
_entity.id
_entity.type
_entity.pdbx_description
1 polymer ?
#
loop_
_entity_poly.entity_id
_entity_poly.type
_entity_poly.pdbx_seq_one_letter_code
_entity_poly.pdbx_strand_id
1 'polypeptide(L)'
;MKKVITYGTYDLFHYGHQRLLERAKNLGDYLIVGVTADDFDKKRGKINVKQSLMERIESVRATGLADEIIIEEYEGQKIDDIKRYDVDIFTVGSDWIGHFDYLNEYCEVIYLERTKGVSSSDIRSKDRSINLGLIGEGNVLKKFYDESKYVNGITVNAISIDNEKEEKCYENEDLILAKDYDELLSVVDAVYIISHPSKHYEQVKKALNQGKHVLCESPFALKENESIELQNLANENNLILMDSIKTAYSTAYNRLLLLLKGGKIGDIYSVDATCTSIREYDDNSWNSISSWGPTALLPIFQILGIDYKDKTINSLMLENKDNFDLFTKIDFIYENAVASIKVANSVKSEGELVISGSDGYAYIPAPWWKTDYFELRFENLEDNQKYFYQLDGEGIRYELVAFAKSIELGKNNTYTGSDISNAICKVMEDFENNDVNYIQKY
;
A
#
# COMPACT_ATOMS: atom_id res chain seq x y z
N MET A 1 -33.31 26.06 -22.53
CA MET A 1 -32.80 25.92 -21.15
C MET A 1 -31.35 25.52 -21.29
N LYS A 2 -30.42 26.40 -20.91
CA LYS A 2 -28.99 26.15 -21.06
C LYS A 2 -28.52 25.24 -19.92
N LYS A 3 -27.99 24.06 -20.23
CA LYS A 3 -27.52 23.06 -19.26
C LYS A 3 -26.01 23.13 -19.07
N VAL A 4 -25.59 23.12 -17.81
CA VAL A 4 -24.20 23.16 -17.39
C VAL A 4 -23.87 21.89 -16.64
N ILE A 5 -22.71 21.30 -16.90
CA ILE A 5 -22.18 20.18 -16.12
C ILE A 5 -20.81 20.52 -15.54
N THR A 6 -20.58 20.09 -14.29
CA THR A 6 -19.28 20.17 -13.62
C THR A 6 -19.02 18.89 -12.86
N TYR A 7 -17.74 18.57 -12.63
CA TYR A 7 -17.32 17.37 -11.91
C TYR A 7 -16.37 17.71 -10.77
N GLY A 8 -16.40 16.87 -9.73
CA GLY A 8 -15.47 17.00 -8.64
C GLY A 8 -15.58 15.89 -7.61
N THR A 9 -14.55 15.79 -6.78
CA THR A 9 -14.58 14.94 -5.59
C THR A 9 -15.48 15.53 -4.52
N TYR A 10 -15.45 16.86 -4.31
CA TYR A 10 -16.26 17.57 -3.30
C TYR A 10 -16.08 17.08 -1.85
N ASP A 11 -14.92 16.49 -1.54
CA ASP A 11 -14.58 16.05 -0.19
C ASP A 11 -14.21 17.22 0.73
N LEU A 12 -14.54 17.11 2.01
CA LEU A 12 -14.46 18.18 3.02
C LEU A 12 -15.04 19.48 2.47
N PHE A 13 -16.33 19.42 2.11
CA PHE A 13 -17.01 20.51 1.41
C PHE A 13 -16.77 21.87 2.10
N HIS A 14 -16.22 22.83 1.36
CA HIS A 14 -15.81 24.13 1.87
C HIS A 14 -16.22 25.25 0.91
N TYR A 15 -16.06 26.50 1.33
CA TYR A 15 -16.52 27.67 0.55
C TYR A 15 -15.95 27.75 -0.88
N GLY A 16 -14.75 27.20 -1.13
CA GLY A 16 -14.20 27.07 -2.48
C GLY A 16 -15.06 26.21 -3.42
N HIS A 17 -15.60 25.07 -2.95
CA HIS A 17 -16.52 24.24 -3.72
C HIS A 17 -17.84 24.99 -3.96
N GLN A 18 -18.37 25.63 -2.92
CA GLN A 18 -19.59 26.42 -3.03
C GLN A 18 -19.46 27.50 -4.12
N ARG A 19 -18.38 28.29 -4.11
CA ARG A 19 -18.15 29.33 -5.14
C ARG A 19 -18.00 28.77 -6.54
N LEU A 20 -17.38 27.60 -6.69
CA LEU A 20 -17.28 26.93 -7.98
C LEU A 20 -18.67 26.55 -8.49
N LEU A 21 -19.51 25.96 -7.64
CA LEU A 21 -20.89 25.61 -7.99
C LEU A 21 -21.77 26.85 -8.27
N GLU A 22 -21.64 27.93 -7.50
CA GLU A 22 -22.36 29.19 -7.74
C GLU A 22 -21.99 29.77 -9.12
N ARG A 23 -20.71 29.77 -9.45
CA ARG A 23 -20.22 30.23 -10.76
C ARG A 23 -20.68 29.32 -11.89
N ALA A 24 -20.64 28.00 -11.70
CA ALA A 24 -21.15 27.04 -12.67
C ALA A 24 -22.66 27.24 -12.91
N LYS A 25 -23.45 27.42 -11.84
CA LYS A 25 -24.89 27.69 -11.93
C LYS A 25 -25.18 28.99 -12.70
N ASN A 26 -24.37 30.03 -12.53
CA ASN A 26 -24.54 31.29 -13.26
C ASN A 26 -24.26 31.21 -14.77
N LEU A 27 -23.70 30.11 -15.27
CA LEU A 27 -23.44 29.92 -16.70
C LEU A 27 -24.67 29.40 -17.47
N GLY A 28 -25.73 28.94 -16.78
CA GLY A 28 -26.93 28.42 -17.42
C GLY A 28 -28.14 28.36 -16.51
N ASP A 29 -29.18 27.68 -16.96
CA ASP A 29 -30.46 27.56 -16.24
C ASP A 29 -30.49 26.31 -15.34
N TYR A 30 -29.76 25.26 -15.73
CA TYR A 30 -29.78 23.94 -15.10
C TYR A 30 -28.35 23.43 -14.89
N LEU A 31 -28.00 23.05 -13.66
CA LEU A 31 -26.67 22.60 -13.25
C LEU A 31 -26.72 21.13 -12.83
N ILE A 32 -25.97 20.32 -13.57
CA ILE A 32 -25.66 18.93 -13.26
C ILE A 32 -24.31 18.87 -12.56
N VAL A 33 -24.23 18.20 -11.42
CA VAL A 33 -22.99 18.03 -10.67
C VAL A 33 -22.61 16.55 -10.60
N GLY A 34 -21.51 16.20 -11.25
CA GLY A 34 -20.91 14.87 -11.18
C GLY A 34 -20.01 14.71 -9.95
N VAL A 35 -20.39 13.82 -9.04
CA VAL A 35 -19.58 13.46 -7.87
C VAL A 35 -18.81 12.18 -8.18
N THR A 36 -17.48 12.22 -8.07
CA THR A 36 -16.64 11.05 -8.37
C THR A 36 -16.81 9.93 -7.34
N ALA A 37 -16.92 8.69 -7.79
CA ALA A 37 -16.98 7.51 -6.93
C ALA A 37 -15.64 7.26 -6.22
N ASP A 38 -15.68 6.67 -5.02
CA ASP A 38 -14.50 6.46 -4.19
C ASP A 38 -13.41 5.64 -4.91
N ASP A 39 -13.80 4.62 -5.68
CA ASP A 39 -12.86 3.79 -6.42
C ASP A 39 -12.27 4.51 -7.65
N PHE A 40 -13.01 5.47 -8.23
CA PHE A 40 -12.50 6.30 -9.32
C PHE A 40 -11.51 7.37 -8.80
N ASP A 41 -11.79 7.99 -7.65
CA ASP A 41 -10.86 8.90 -7.00
C ASP A 41 -9.54 8.20 -6.62
N LYS A 42 -9.61 6.96 -6.12
CA LYS A 42 -8.41 6.15 -5.83
C LYS A 42 -7.54 5.95 -7.08
N LYS A 43 -8.14 5.58 -8.22
CA LYS A 43 -7.42 5.40 -9.50
C LYS A 43 -6.71 6.68 -9.98
N ARG A 44 -7.29 7.85 -9.68
CA ARG A 44 -6.71 9.17 -10.00
C ARG A 44 -5.70 9.67 -8.97
N GLY A 45 -5.28 8.82 -8.01
CA GLY A 45 -4.33 9.16 -6.96
C GLY A 45 -4.93 9.91 -5.75
N LYS A 46 -6.25 10.11 -5.69
CA LYS A 46 -6.94 10.70 -4.53
C LYS A 46 -7.37 9.61 -3.55
N ILE A 47 -6.40 8.92 -2.96
CA ILE A 47 -6.65 7.73 -2.11
C ILE A 47 -7.17 8.10 -0.69
N ASN A 48 -7.05 9.37 -0.29
CA ASN A 48 -7.40 9.89 1.04
C ASN A 48 -8.68 10.76 1.06
N VAL A 49 -9.72 10.38 0.30
CA VAL A 49 -11.06 10.96 0.46
C VAL A 49 -11.58 10.60 1.86
N LYS A 50 -11.99 11.61 2.66
CA LYS A 50 -12.44 11.40 4.04
C LYS A 50 -13.92 11.08 4.14
N GLN A 51 -14.74 11.78 3.36
CA GLN A 51 -16.18 11.61 3.34
C GLN A 51 -16.57 10.53 2.32
N SER A 52 -17.48 9.65 2.73
CA SER A 52 -18.09 8.67 1.82
C SER A 52 -18.74 9.37 0.62
N LEU A 53 -18.88 8.66 -0.51
CA LEU A 53 -19.62 9.15 -1.68
C LEU A 53 -20.98 9.75 -1.30
N MET A 54 -21.72 9.11 -0.40
CA MET A 54 -23.03 9.61 0.04
C MET A 54 -22.93 10.92 0.82
N GLU A 55 -21.98 11.06 1.74
CA GLU A 55 -21.77 12.33 2.47
C GLU A 55 -21.39 13.47 1.53
N ARG A 56 -20.62 13.18 0.47
CA ARG A 56 -20.23 14.17 -0.56
C ARG A 56 -21.42 14.56 -1.42
N ILE A 57 -22.26 13.60 -1.82
CA ILE A 57 -23.53 13.85 -2.52
C ILE A 57 -24.46 14.71 -1.67
N GLU A 58 -24.63 14.39 -0.37
CA GLU A 58 -25.46 15.21 0.52
C GLU A 58 -24.89 16.62 0.70
N SER A 59 -23.56 16.75 0.78
CA SER A 59 -22.90 18.06 0.88
C SER A 59 -23.18 18.93 -0.34
N VAL A 60 -23.11 18.36 -1.54
CA VAL A 60 -23.49 19.06 -2.79
C VAL A 60 -24.98 19.37 -2.80
N ARG A 61 -25.84 18.42 -2.42
CA ARG A 61 -27.31 18.61 -2.39
C ARG A 61 -27.73 19.72 -1.42
N ALA A 62 -27.10 19.78 -0.25
CA ALA A 62 -27.38 20.77 0.79
C ALA A 62 -27.12 22.21 0.35
N THR A 63 -26.31 22.42 -0.70
CA THR A 63 -26.11 23.77 -1.28
C THR A 63 -27.36 24.33 -1.96
N GLY A 64 -28.27 23.47 -2.43
CA GLY A 64 -29.40 23.88 -3.26
C GLY A 64 -29.02 24.42 -4.65
N LEU A 65 -27.76 24.28 -5.07
CA LEU A 65 -27.26 24.81 -6.35
C LEU A 65 -27.38 23.80 -7.50
N ALA A 66 -27.24 22.51 -7.20
CA ALA A 66 -27.34 21.44 -8.19
C ALA A 66 -28.81 21.06 -8.42
N ASP A 67 -29.26 21.09 -9.67
CA ASP A 67 -30.60 20.62 -10.04
C ASP A 67 -30.61 19.09 -10.25
N GLU A 68 -29.47 18.53 -10.65
CA GLU A 68 -29.24 17.09 -10.78
C GLU A 68 -27.85 16.73 -10.28
N ILE A 69 -27.74 15.56 -9.62
CA ILE A 69 -26.47 15.02 -9.14
C ILE A 69 -26.30 13.64 -9.77
N ILE A 70 -25.16 13.44 -10.42
CA ILE A 70 -24.78 12.15 -11.04
C ILE A 70 -23.48 11.64 -10.41
N ILE A 71 -23.21 10.35 -10.57
CA ILE A 71 -21.98 9.73 -10.05
C ILE A 71 -21.03 9.50 -11.22
N GLU A 72 -19.76 9.90 -11.07
CA GLU A 72 -18.68 9.61 -12.04
C GLU A 72 -17.87 8.39 -11.61
N GLU A 73 -17.89 7.32 -12.41
CA GLU A 73 -17.33 6.00 -12.07
C GLU A 73 -16.13 5.60 -12.94
N TYR A 74 -16.01 6.15 -14.16
CA TYR A 74 -14.96 5.76 -15.11
C TYR A 74 -14.47 6.92 -16.00
N GLU A 75 -13.26 6.74 -16.56
CA GLU A 75 -12.66 7.71 -17.48
C GLU A 75 -13.39 7.69 -18.84
N GLY A 76 -13.70 8.88 -19.38
CA GLY A 76 -14.47 9.03 -20.61
C GLY A 76 -15.98 9.24 -20.40
N GLN A 77 -16.51 8.95 -19.20
CA GLN A 77 -17.93 9.11 -18.87
C GLN A 77 -18.47 10.53 -19.18
N LYS A 78 -17.63 11.56 -19.07
CA LYS A 78 -18.00 12.96 -19.37
C LYS A 78 -18.63 13.12 -20.76
N ILE A 79 -18.13 12.41 -21.78
CA ILE A 79 -18.67 12.48 -23.14
C ILE A 79 -20.07 11.85 -23.19
N ASP A 80 -20.24 10.69 -22.54
CA ASP A 80 -21.52 10.00 -22.47
C ASP A 80 -22.56 10.86 -21.76
N ASP A 81 -22.18 11.48 -20.64
CA ASP A 81 -23.06 12.35 -19.87
C ASP A 81 -23.41 13.64 -20.63
N ILE A 82 -22.44 14.28 -21.29
CA ILE A 82 -22.71 15.48 -22.12
C ILE A 82 -23.76 15.16 -23.21
N LYS A 83 -23.61 14.03 -23.90
CA LYS A 83 -24.56 13.60 -24.94
C LYS A 83 -25.91 13.17 -24.36
N ARG A 84 -25.90 12.40 -23.28
CA ARG A 84 -27.11 11.85 -22.64
C ARG A 84 -28.00 12.94 -22.06
N TYR A 85 -27.39 13.92 -21.40
CA TYR A 85 -28.12 15.00 -20.74
C TYR A 85 -28.30 16.23 -21.62
N ASP A 86 -27.77 16.22 -22.85
CA ASP A 86 -27.86 17.33 -23.81
C ASP A 86 -27.26 18.62 -23.21
N VAL A 87 -26.00 18.52 -22.78
CA VAL A 87 -25.30 19.57 -22.03
C VAL A 87 -24.71 20.62 -22.98
N ASP A 88 -24.97 21.90 -22.71
CA ASP A 88 -24.45 23.02 -23.50
C ASP A 88 -23.05 23.48 -23.04
N ILE A 89 -22.78 23.43 -21.74
CA ILE A 89 -21.51 23.89 -21.15
C ILE A 89 -20.92 22.82 -20.23
N PHE A 90 -19.65 22.48 -20.45
CA PHE A 90 -18.82 21.83 -19.45
C PHE A 90 -17.96 22.87 -18.73
N THR A 91 -17.93 22.82 -17.40
CA THR A 91 -17.09 23.73 -16.61
C THR A 91 -16.35 23.03 -15.48
N VAL A 92 -15.15 23.53 -15.19
CA VAL A 92 -14.29 23.05 -14.10
C VAL A 92 -13.32 24.15 -13.68
N GLY A 93 -12.62 23.97 -12.56
CA GLY A 93 -11.60 24.91 -12.08
C GLY A 93 -10.44 25.10 -13.07
N SER A 94 -9.80 26.28 -13.01
CA SER A 94 -8.73 26.72 -13.89
C SER A 94 -7.44 25.88 -13.87
N ASP A 95 -7.28 24.96 -12.91
CA ASP A 95 -6.11 24.06 -12.89
C ASP A 95 -6.12 23.04 -14.03
N TRP A 96 -7.25 22.91 -14.72
CA TRP A 96 -7.46 21.98 -15.82
C TRP A 96 -7.43 22.66 -17.19
N ILE A 97 -7.03 23.94 -17.29
CA ILE A 97 -6.95 24.67 -18.56
C ILE A 97 -6.16 23.83 -19.58
N GLY A 98 -6.77 23.62 -20.75
CA GLY A 98 -6.21 22.83 -21.85
C GLY A 98 -6.48 21.33 -21.78
N HIS A 99 -6.77 20.78 -20.59
CA HIS A 99 -6.91 19.33 -20.42
C HIS A 99 -8.23 18.77 -20.96
N PHE A 100 -9.32 19.52 -20.81
CA PHE A 100 -10.66 19.11 -21.25
C PHE A 100 -11.10 19.74 -22.57
N ASP A 101 -10.18 20.36 -23.31
CA ASP A 101 -10.50 21.09 -24.54
C ASP A 101 -11.08 20.18 -25.63
N TYR A 102 -10.78 18.87 -25.58
CA TYR A 102 -11.37 17.86 -26.45
C TYR A 102 -12.91 17.78 -26.31
N LEU A 103 -13.49 18.24 -25.21
CA LEU A 103 -14.94 18.29 -25.02
C LEU A 103 -15.60 19.42 -25.83
N ASN A 104 -14.84 20.36 -26.40
CA ASN A 104 -15.38 21.40 -27.30
C ASN A 104 -16.03 20.84 -28.56
N GLU A 105 -15.77 19.58 -28.91
CA GLU A 105 -16.48 18.88 -29.98
C GLU A 105 -17.97 18.63 -29.62
N TYR A 106 -18.29 18.58 -28.32
CA TYR A 106 -19.62 18.20 -27.81
C TYR A 106 -20.36 19.34 -27.10
N CYS A 107 -19.64 20.24 -26.41
CA CYS A 107 -20.22 21.35 -25.65
C CYS A 107 -19.21 22.49 -25.45
N GLU A 108 -19.65 23.68 -25.04
CA GLU A 108 -18.75 24.80 -24.71
C GLU A 108 -17.94 24.51 -23.44
N VAL A 109 -16.60 24.56 -23.49
CA VAL A 109 -15.74 24.34 -22.31
C VAL A 109 -15.32 25.66 -21.66
N ILE A 110 -15.69 25.87 -20.40
CA ILE A 110 -15.38 27.09 -19.65
C ILE A 110 -14.58 26.75 -18.37
N TYR A 111 -13.37 27.30 -18.25
CA TYR A 111 -12.55 27.17 -17.05
C TYR A 111 -12.81 28.33 -16.08
N LEU A 112 -13.15 28.01 -14.83
CA LEU A 112 -13.44 28.98 -13.78
C LEU A 112 -12.20 29.24 -12.93
N GLU A 113 -11.83 30.51 -12.74
CA GLU A 113 -10.71 30.86 -11.86
C GLU A 113 -10.88 30.26 -10.46
N ARG A 114 -9.81 29.71 -9.90
CA ARG A 114 -9.84 29.23 -8.52
C ARG A 114 -10.07 30.36 -7.52
N THR A 115 -10.73 29.99 -6.42
CA THR A 115 -10.72 30.83 -5.23
C THR A 115 -9.38 30.67 -4.53
N LYS A 116 -8.55 31.72 -4.50
CA LYS A 116 -7.22 31.69 -3.89
C LYS A 116 -7.31 31.44 -2.37
N GLY A 117 -6.44 30.58 -1.86
CA GLY A 117 -6.22 30.38 -0.42
C GLY A 117 -7.01 29.25 0.25
N VAL A 118 -7.84 28.50 -0.48
CA VAL A 118 -8.51 27.28 0.03
C VAL A 118 -8.60 26.21 -1.06
N SER A 119 -7.76 25.20 -0.91
CA SER A 119 -7.90 23.88 -1.54
C SER A 119 -8.24 22.88 -0.45
N SER A 120 -9.06 21.87 -0.73
CA SER A 120 -9.28 20.76 0.21
C SER A 120 -7.96 20.09 0.56
N SER A 121 -7.00 20.06 -0.37
CA SER A 121 -5.61 19.61 -0.11
C SER A 121 -4.88 20.46 0.94
N ASP A 122 -5.09 21.78 0.96
CA ASP A 122 -4.43 22.70 1.90
C ASP A 122 -5.11 22.69 3.28
N ILE A 123 -6.42 22.43 3.33
CA ILE A 123 -7.14 22.19 4.59
C ILE A 123 -6.74 20.82 5.15
N ARG A 124 -6.60 19.79 4.29
CA ARG A 124 -6.13 18.45 4.68
C ARG A 124 -4.72 18.46 5.26
N SER A 125 -3.82 19.32 4.77
CA SER A 125 -2.43 19.38 5.23
C SER A 125 -2.26 20.13 6.55
N LYS A 126 -3.14 21.09 6.88
CA LYS A 126 -2.98 21.93 8.07
C LYS A 126 -3.35 21.27 9.39
N ASP A 127 -4.20 20.25 9.40
CA ASP A 127 -4.68 19.70 10.68
C ASP A 127 -3.86 18.53 11.22
N ARG A 128 -3.19 17.67 10.41
CA ARG A 128 -2.44 16.49 10.89
C ARG A 128 -1.39 15.93 9.89
N SER A 129 -0.43 16.73 9.43
CA SER A 129 0.71 16.16 8.65
C SER A 129 1.67 15.42 9.58
N ILE A 130 1.88 14.12 9.34
CA ILE A 130 2.83 13.29 10.08
C ILE A 130 4.24 13.56 9.52
N ASN A 131 5.16 14.00 10.37
CA ASN A 131 6.57 14.07 10.02
C ASN A 131 7.19 12.68 10.11
N LEU A 132 7.58 12.12 8.96
CA LEU A 132 8.12 10.78 8.84
C LEU A 132 9.65 10.81 8.69
N GLY A 133 10.34 10.11 9.57
CA GLY A 133 11.77 9.82 9.44
C GLY A 133 12.02 8.54 8.66
N LEU A 134 13.10 8.47 7.90
CA LEU A 134 13.51 7.27 7.16
C LEU A 134 14.91 6.78 7.61
N ILE A 135 15.07 5.49 7.92
CA ILE A 135 16.38 4.92 8.32
C ILE A 135 16.66 3.55 7.69
N GLY A 136 17.90 3.33 7.22
CA GLY A 136 18.36 2.04 6.67
C GLY A 136 18.87 2.07 5.23
N GLU A 137 18.51 1.05 4.43
CA GLU A 137 18.99 0.81 3.05
C GLU A 137 18.59 1.91 2.04
N GLY A 138 19.56 2.66 1.51
CA GLY A 138 19.26 3.88 0.75
C GLY A 138 18.51 3.68 -0.58
N ASN A 139 18.69 2.54 -1.27
CA ASN A 139 17.94 2.28 -2.52
C ASN A 139 16.43 2.14 -2.29
N VAL A 140 16.02 1.49 -1.20
CA VAL A 140 14.60 1.34 -0.87
C VAL A 140 14.07 2.61 -0.21
N LEU A 141 14.88 3.25 0.65
CA LEU A 141 14.53 4.54 1.23
C LEU A 141 14.23 5.59 0.16
N LYS A 142 15.00 5.63 -0.93
CA LYS A 142 14.75 6.55 -2.04
C LYS A 142 13.38 6.32 -2.69
N LYS A 143 12.97 5.05 -2.87
CA LYS A 143 11.63 4.72 -3.37
C LYS A 143 10.56 5.19 -2.40
N PHE A 144 10.71 4.92 -1.11
CA PHE A 144 9.76 5.39 -0.08
C PHE A 144 9.67 6.92 -0.06
N TYR A 145 10.81 7.61 -0.13
CA TYR A 145 10.87 9.06 -0.21
C TYR A 145 10.10 9.59 -1.43
N ASP A 146 10.38 9.06 -2.62
CA ASP A 146 9.72 9.54 -3.84
C ASP A 146 8.23 9.22 -3.88
N GLU A 147 7.81 8.05 -3.39
CA GLU A 147 6.40 7.67 -3.33
C GLU A 147 5.62 8.42 -2.24
N SER A 148 6.28 8.81 -1.13
CA SER A 148 5.66 9.57 -0.04
C SER A 148 5.14 10.94 -0.49
N LYS A 149 5.74 11.54 -1.52
CA LYS A 149 5.31 12.83 -2.11
C LYS A 149 3.88 12.79 -2.66
N TYR A 150 3.38 11.61 -2.98
CA TYR A 150 2.02 11.40 -3.49
C TYR A 150 1.01 11.03 -2.38
N VAL A 151 1.46 10.91 -1.13
CA VAL A 151 0.63 10.51 0.01
C VAL A 151 0.29 11.72 0.87
N ASN A 152 -0.94 12.21 0.77
CA ASN A 152 -1.41 13.31 1.60
C ASN A 152 -1.39 12.92 3.09
N GLY A 153 -0.90 13.82 3.94
CA GLY A 153 -0.85 13.62 5.40
C GLY A 153 0.47 13.03 5.91
N ILE A 154 1.41 12.72 5.02
CA ILE A 154 2.79 12.35 5.39
C ILE A 154 3.74 13.37 4.77
N THR A 155 4.78 13.74 5.50
CA THR A 155 5.90 14.53 4.98
C THR A 155 7.19 13.91 5.49
N VAL A 156 8.05 13.48 4.58
CA VAL A 156 9.39 13.01 4.96
C VAL A 156 10.28 14.23 5.19
N ASN A 157 10.72 14.43 6.43
CA ASN A 157 11.50 15.59 6.84
C ASN A 157 12.88 15.23 7.41
N ALA A 158 13.15 13.95 7.72
CA ALA A 158 14.46 13.50 8.17
C ALA A 158 14.84 12.14 7.60
N ILE A 159 16.11 11.96 7.28
CA ILE A 159 16.67 10.68 6.82
C ILE A 159 18.01 10.43 7.53
N SER A 160 18.26 9.18 7.91
CA SER A 160 19.55 8.69 8.39
C SER A 160 19.97 7.48 7.56
N ILE A 161 21.13 7.55 6.91
CA ILE A 161 21.59 6.54 5.95
C ILE A 161 22.93 5.99 6.43
N ASP A 162 23.14 4.68 6.30
CA ASP A 162 24.40 4.04 6.68
C ASP A 162 25.58 4.42 5.73
N ASN A 163 25.31 5.04 4.56
CA ASN A 163 26.30 5.37 3.54
C ASN A 163 26.19 6.82 3.04
N GLU A 164 27.13 7.67 3.46
CA GLU A 164 27.20 9.12 3.11
C GLU A 164 27.19 9.39 1.58
N LYS A 165 27.58 8.43 0.74
CA LYS A 165 27.57 8.60 -0.72
C LYS A 165 26.16 8.68 -1.32
N GLU A 166 25.16 8.18 -0.61
CA GLU A 166 23.76 8.14 -1.06
C GLU A 166 22.96 9.39 -0.65
N GLU A 167 23.53 10.27 0.17
CA GLU A 167 22.92 11.53 0.62
C GLU A 167 22.59 12.48 -0.54
N LYS A 168 23.35 12.42 -1.64
CA LYS A 168 23.16 13.29 -2.80
C LYS A 168 21.93 12.95 -3.64
N CYS A 169 21.23 11.85 -3.34
CA CYS A 169 20.08 11.37 -4.12
C CYS A 169 18.75 12.03 -3.71
N TYR A 170 18.75 12.90 -2.69
CA TYR A 170 17.54 13.56 -2.19
C TYR A 170 17.49 15.02 -2.64
N GLU A 171 16.47 15.32 -3.43
CA GLU A 171 16.21 16.67 -3.93
C GLU A 171 15.25 17.38 -2.96
N ASN A 172 15.76 17.91 -1.84
CA ASN A 172 15.04 18.83 -0.97
C ASN A 172 16.00 19.54 0.01
N GLU A 173 16.03 20.88 -0.01
CA GLU A 173 16.87 21.69 0.88
C GLU A 173 16.37 21.68 2.33
N ASP A 174 15.09 21.40 2.58
CA ASP A 174 14.48 21.34 3.91
C ASP A 174 14.61 19.96 4.57
N LEU A 175 15.20 18.98 3.88
CA LEU A 175 15.38 17.62 4.38
C LEU A 175 16.54 17.55 5.37
N ILE A 176 16.27 17.07 6.58
CA ILE A 176 17.29 16.90 7.63
C ILE A 176 18.04 15.59 7.39
N LEU A 177 19.34 15.68 7.11
CA LEU A 177 20.24 14.54 7.13
C LEU A 177 20.74 14.33 8.56
N ALA A 178 20.09 13.42 9.28
CA ALA A 178 20.39 13.12 10.67
C ALA A 178 21.65 12.25 10.77
N LYS A 179 22.59 12.67 11.62
CA LYS A 179 23.88 11.99 11.83
C LYS A 179 23.73 10.64 12.50
N ASP A 180 22.70 10.51 13.32
CA ASP A 180 22.39 9.30 14.04
C ASP A 180 20.88 9.16 14.25
N TYR A 181 20.51 8.01 14.81
CA TYR A 181 19.11 7.68 15.02
C TYR A 181 18.44 8.53 16.09
N ASP A 182 19.17 9.05 17.08
CA ASP A 182 18.61 9.94 18.12
C ASP A 182 18.25 11.30 17.54
N GLU A 183 19.13 11.86 16.71
CA GLU A 183 18.86 13.10 15.98
C GLU A 183 17.63 12.95 15.09
N LEU A 184 17.52 11.82 14.35
CA LEU A 184 16.34 11.52 13.53
C LEU A 184 15.06 11.46 14.37
N LEU A 185 15.03 10.68 15.46
CA LEU A 185 13.83 10.55 16.28
C LEU A 185 13.42 11.87 16.95
N SER A 186 14.37 12.78 17.21
CA SER A 186 14.08 14.06 17.87
C SER A 186 13.23 15.03 17.02
N VAL A 187 13.18 14.86 15.69
CA VAL A 187 12.53 15.80 14.75
C VAL A 187 11.35 15.20 13.98
N VAL A 188 10.91 13.98 14.32
CA VAL A 188 9.85 13.25 13.60
C VAL A 188 8.73 12.79 14.55
N ASP A 189 7.56 12.53 13.99
CA ASP A 189 6.40 11.95 14.69
C ASP A 189 6.37 10.43 14.54
N ALA A 190 6.88 9.94 13.42
CA ALA A 190 6.93 8.52 13.06
C ALA A 190 8.23 8.17 12.33
N VAL A 191 8.58 6.89 12.28
CA VAL A 191 9.76 6.41 11.54
C VAL A 191 9.45 5.19 10.68
N TYR A 192 10.01 5.17 9.47
CA TYR A 192 10.13 4.00 8.62
C TYR A 192 11.53 3.37 8.75
N ILE A 193 11.57 2.07 9.06
CA ILE A 193 12.81 1.33 9.32
C ILE A 193 13.00 0.24 8.25
N ILE A 194 14.13 0.30 7.54
CA ILE A 194 14.65 -0.75 6.64
C ILE A 194 16.16 -0.94 6.86
N SER A 195 16.56 -1.08 8.12
CA SER A 195 17.95 -1.41 8.46
C SER A 195 18.17 -2.92 8.38
N HIS A 196 19.40 -3.43 8.54
CA HIS A 196 19.59 -4.88 8.63
C HIS A 196 18.67 -5.50 9.72
N PRO A 197 18.02 -6.67 9.51
CA PRO A 197 16.98 -7.20 10.41
C PRO A 197 17.45 -7.40 11.85
N SER A 198 18.75 -7.66 12.06
CA SER A 198 19.36 -7.74 13.39
C SER A 198 19.32 -6.42 14.18
N LYS A 199 19.09 -5.28 13.52
CA LYS A 199 18.95 -3.96 14.15
C LYS A 199 17.48 -3.60 14.44
N HIS A 200 16.51 -4.27 13.83
CA HIS A 200 15.09 -3.88 13.89
C HIS A 200 14.56 -3.84 15.32
N TYR A 201 14.79 -4.89 16.13
CA TYR A 201 14.26 -4.94 17.50
C TYR A 201 14.67 -3.73 18.34
N GLU A 202 15.97 -3.42 18.39
CA GLU A 202 16.48 -2.29 19.16
C GLU A 202 15.99 -0.94 18.61
N GLN A 203 15.93 -0.80 17.28
CA GLN A 203 15.47 0.45 16.65
C GLN A 203 13.98 0.69 16.91
N VAL A 204 13.13 -0.31 16.68
CA VAL A 204 11.68 -0.24 16.93
C VAL A 204 11.43 0.06 18.40
N LYS A 205 12.07 -0.68 19.31
CA LYS A 205 11.93 -0.47 20.77
C LYS A 205 12.31 0.95 21.18
N LYS A 206 13.42 1.47 20.64
CA LYS A 206 13.89 2.84 20.92
C LYS A 206 12.90 3.90 20.42
N ALA A 207 12.39 3.78 19.20
CA ALA A 207 11.39 4.69 18.66
C ALA A 207 10.10 4.70 19.50
N LEU A 208 9.58 3.52 19.86
CA LEU A 208 8.39 3.39 20.70
C LEU A 208 8.59 4.00 22.09
N ASN A 209 9.76 3.80 22.71
CA ASN A 209 10.10 4.42 24.00
C ASN A 209 10.21 5.95 23.94
N GLN A 210 10.54 6.51 22.77
CA GLN A 210 10.57 7.96 22.54
C GLN A 210 9.21 8.51 22.06
N GLY A 211 8.15 7.71 22.10
CA GLY A 211 6.80 8.16 21.75
C GLY A 211 6.56 8.25 20.23
N LYS A 212 7.30 7.51 19.41
CA LYS A 212 7.22 7.58 17.94
C LYS A 212 6.45 6.40 17.37
N HIS A 213 5.60 6.66 16.37
CA HIS A 213 4.99 5.59 15.60
C HIS A 213 6.02 4.92 14.69
N VAL A 214 5.83 3.64 14.36
CA VAL A 214 6.82 2.84 13.63
C VAL A 214 6.16 2.07 12.49
N LEU A 215 6.69 2.23 11.28
CA LEU A 215 6.49 1.34 10.13
C LEU A 215 7.83 0.63 9.90
N CYS A 216 7.89 -0.69 10.01
CA CYS A 216 9.16 -1.41 9.92
C CYS A 216 9.06 -2.52 8.88
N GLU A 217 10.06 -2.64 8.01
CA GLU A 217 10.19 -3.82 7.16
C GLU A 217 10.13 -5.10 8.00
N SER A 218 9.36 -6.05 7.50
CA SER A 218 9.25 -7.34 8.14
C SER A 218 10.51 -8.16 7.80
N PRO A 219 11.04 -8.95 8.75
CA PRO A 219 10.51 -9.21 10.10
C PRO A 219 10.81 -8.09 11.10
N PHE A 220 9.87 -7.79 12.01
CA PHE A 220 10.09 -6.81 13.10
C PHE A 220 11.24 -7.17 14.03
N ALA A 221 11.47 -8.46 14.21
CA ALA A 221 12.52 -9.01 15.03
C ALA A 221 12.90 -10.39 14.49
N LEU A 222 14.08 -10.87 14.87
CA LEU A 222 14.51 -12.23 14.52
C LEU A 222 13.97 -13.29 15.49
N LYS A 223 13.28 -12.87 16.57
CA LYS A 223 12.65 -13.75 17.55
C LYS A 223 11.19 -13.40 17.78
N GLU A 224 10.38 -14.43 18.01
CA GLU A 224 8.95 -14.28 18.28
C GLU A 224 8.68 -13.45 19.55
N ASN A 225 9.40 -13.74 20.63
CA ASN A 225 9.21 -13.04 21.91
C ASN A 225 9.53 -11.55 21.82
N GLU A 226 10.55 -11.17 21.04
CA GLU A 226 10.92 -9.79 20.75
C GLU A 226 9.79 -9.09 19.98
N SER A 227 9.20 -9.73 18.97
CA SER A 227 8.03 -9.18 18.25
C SER A 227 6.82 -8.95 19.18
N ILE A 228 6.50 -9.93 20.04
CA ILE A 228 5.43 -9.80 21.03
C ILE A 228 5.68 -8.63 21.99
N GLU A 229 6.92 -8.48 22.47
CA GLU A 229 7.32 -7.37 23.35
C GLU A 229 7.10 -6.01 22.66
N LEU A 230 7.54 -5.85 21.42
CA LEU A 230 7.40 -4.60 20.66
C LEU A 230 5.93 -4.22 20.44
N GLN A 231 5.09 -5.19 20.11
CA GLN A 231 3.66 -4.97 19.92
C GLN A 231 2.97 -4.55 21.24
N ASN A 232 3.32 -5.19 22.35
CA ASN A 232 2.81 -4.80 23.67
C ASN A 232 3.27 -3.39 24.04
N LEU A 233 4.54 -3.06 23.83
CA LEU A 233 5.09 -1.73 24.07
C LEU A 233 4.38 -0.66 23.25
N ALA A 234 4.09 -0.92 21.97
CA ALA A 234 3.33 -0.01 21.13
C ALA A 234 1.92 0.21 21.68
N ASN A 235 1.22 -0.85 22.08
CA ASN A 235 -0.12 -0.77 22.66
C ASN A 235 -0.14 0.01 23.99
N GLU A 236 0.82 -0.26 24.89
CA GLU A 236 0.94 0.41 26.19
C GLU A 236 1.18 1.92 26.02
N ASN A 237 1.98 2.30 25.02
CA ASN A 237 2.29 3.70 24.73
C ASN A 237 1.24 4.38 23.81
N ASN A 238 0.17 3.69 23.42
CA ASN A 238 -0.82 4.16 22.43
C ASN A 238 -0.19 4.60 21.08
N LEU A 239 0.82 3.86 20.64
CA LEU A 239 1.54 4.07 19.39
C LEU A 239 1.13 3.04 18.34
N ILE A 240 1.50 3.30 17.09
CA ILE A 240 1.22 2.42 15.97
C ILE A 240 2.52 1.73 15.60
N LEU A 241 2.50 0.40 15.55
CA LEU A 241 3.55 -0.45 14.99
C LEU A 241 2.92 -1.27 13.86
N MET A 242 3.44 -1.13 12.63
CA MET A 242 2.90 -1.80 11.44
C MET A 242 4.01 -2.47 10.63
N ASP A 243 3.73 -3.66 10.10
CA ASP A 243 4.64 -4.35 9.18
C ASP A 243 4.63 -3.60 7.85
N SER A 244 5.83 -3.37 7.34
CA SER A 244 6.02 -2.89 5.98
C SER A 244 6.10 -4.11 5.06
N ILE A 245 4.95 -4.74 4.77
CA ILE A 245 4.80 -5.75 3.73
C ILE A 245 3.78 -5.21 2.73
N LYS A 246 4.25 -4.36 1.80
CA LYS A 246 3.42 -3.64 0.82
C LYS A 246 2.35 -4.49 0.11
N THR A 247 2.62 -5.78 -0.14
CA THR A 247 1.66 -6.72 -0.74
C THR A 247 0.35 -6.78 0.05
N ALA A 248 0.41 -6.78 1.37
CA ALA A 248 -0.75 -6.84 2.27
C ALA A 248 -1.70 -5.65 2.09
N TYR A 249 -1.18 -4.51 1.66
CA TYR A 249 -1.93 -3.27 1.46
C TYR A 249 -2.41 -3.09 0.02
N SER A 250 -1.97 -3.94 -0.92
CA SER A 250 -2.38 -3.84 -2.32
C SER A 250 -3.86 -4.21 -2.49
N THR A 251 -4.57 -3.47 -3.34
CA THR A 251 -6.01 -3.68 -3.54
C THR A 251 -6.29 -5.03 -4.19
N ALA A 252 -5.51 -5.41 -5.21
CA ALA A 252 -5.70 -6.67 -5.92
C ALA A 252 -5.58 -7.88 -4.98
N TYR A 253 -4.53 -7.90 -4.16
CA TYR A 253 -4.29 -8.97 -3.20
C TYR A 253 -5.40 -9.05 -2.14
N ASN A 254 -5.85 -7.91 -1.60
CA ASN A 254 -6.99 -7.89 -0.68
C ASN A 254 -8.27 -8.44 -1.33
N ARG A 255 -8.54 -8.11 -2.59
CA ARG A 255 -9.71 -8.65 -3.33
C ARG A 255 -9.58 -10.15 -3.60
N LEU A 256 -8.38 -10.63 -3.93
CA LEU A 256 -8.08 -12.05 -4.03
C LEU A 256 -8.42 -12.77 -2.71
N LEU A 257 -7.90 -12.30 -1.57
CA LEU A 257 -8.19 -12.91 -0.26
C LEU A 257 -9.69 -12.97 0.05
N LEU A 258 -10.46 -11.93 -0.29
CA LEU A 258 -11.91 -11.92 -0.10
C LEU A 258 -12.63 -12.97 -0.97
N LEU A 259 -12.21 -13.15 -2.21
CA LEU A 259 -12.77 -14.18 -3.10
C LEU A 259 -12.46 -15.59 -2.59
N LEU A 260 -11.22 -15.82 -2.13
CA LEU A 260 -10.78 -17.09 -1.55
C LEU A 260 -11.56 -17.42 -0.27
N LYS A 261 -11.64 -16.48 0.68
CA LYS A 261 -12.44 -16.64 1.92
C LYS A 261 -13.93 -16.79 1.64
N GLY A 262 -14.41 -16.25 0.53
CA GLY A 262 -15.77 -16.45 0.03
C GLY A 262 -16.01 -17.80 -0.65
N GLY A 263 -15.02 -18.69 -0.70
CA GLY A 263 -15.14 -20.05 -1.27
C GLY A 263 -15.17 -20.09 -2.80
N LYS A 264 -14.65 -19.07 -3.48
CA LYS A 264 -14.75 -18.98 -4.96
C LYS A 264 -14.05 -20.10 -5.72
N ILE A 265 -13.08 -20.77 -5.11
CA ILE A 265 -12.38 -21.93 -5.68
C ILE A 265 -12.61 -23.20 -4.84
N GLY A 266 -13.64 -23.22 -3.99
CA GLY A 266 -13.94 -24.31 -3.07
C GLY A 266 -12.96 -24.38 -1.89
N ASP A 267 -12.74 -25.60 -1.37
CA ASP A 267 -11.83 -25.85 -0.24
C ASP A 267 -10.38 -25.74 -0.69
N ILE A 268 -9.55 -25.00 0.06
CA ILE A 268 -8.15 -24.76 -0.30
C ILE A 268 -7.25 -25.89 0.21
N TYR A 269 -6.47 -26.50 -0.69
CA TYR A 269 -5.58 -27.63 -0.39
C TYR A 269 -4.09 -27.30 -0.52
N SER A 270 -3.71 -26.30 -1.32
CA SER A 270 -2.30 -25.87 -1.46
C SER A 270 -2.17 -24.35 -1.62
N VAL A 271 -1.14 -23.77 -1.00
CA VAL A 271 -0.68 -22.39 -1.23
C VAL A 271 0.83 -22.41 -1.51
N ASP A 272 1.22 -22.02 -2.71
CA ASP A 272 2.61 -22.05 -3.16
C ASP A 272 3.08 -20.66 -3.59
N ALA A 273 4.04 -20.08 -2.86
CA ALA A 273 4.54 -18.72 -3.09
C ALA A 273 6.03 -18.70 -3.43
N THR A 274 6.39 -18.08 -4.55
CA THR A 274 7.80 -17.95 -4.97
C THR A 274 8.24 -16.49 -5.04
N CYS A 275 9.27 -16.13 -4.28
CA CYS A 275 9.84 -14.78 -4.20
C CYS A 275 11.35 -14.84 -4.44
N THR A 276 11.79 -14.56 -5.67
CA THR A 276 13.21 -14.72 -6.01
C THR A 276 13.76 -13.56 -6.85
N SER A 277 15.01 -13.22 -6.61
CA SER A 277 15.78 -12.20 -7.34
C SER A 277 17.22 -12.65 -7.54
N ILE A 278 17.93 -12.00 -8.48
CA ILE A 278 19.37 -12.16 -8.66
C ILE A 278 20.01 -10.85 -8.21
N ARG A 279 20.80 -10.91 -7.15
CA ARG A 279 21.58 -9.81 -6.60
C ARG A 279 23.00 -10.31 -6.37
N GLU A 280 23.96 -9.40 -6.52
CA GLU A 280 25.33 -9.69 -6.09
C GLU A 280 25.38 -9.74 -4.57
N TYR A 281 26.21 -10.64 -4.05
CA TYR A 281 26.44 -10.75 -2.62
C TYR A 281 27.21 -9.52 -2.12
N ASP A 282 26.70 -8.89 -1.07
CA ASP A 282 27.40 -7.87 -0.29
C ASP A 282 27.29 -8.21 1.21
N ASP A 283 28.32 -7.92 1.99
CA ASP A 283 28.36 -8.24 3.43
C ASP A 283 27.27 -7.50 4.22
N ASN A 284 26.76 -6.37 3.69
CA ASN A 284 25.66 -5.62 4.29
C ASN A 284 24.27 -6.03 3.76
N SER A 285 24.22 -6.91 2.77
CA SER A 285 22.94 -7.37 2.18
C SER A 285 22.21 -8.33 3.11
N TRP A 286 20.89 -8.34 3.04
CA TRP A 286 20.09 -9.32 3.75
C TRP A 286 20.20 -10.68 3.05
N ASN A 287 20.20 -11.75 3.84
CA ASN A 287 20.09 -13.11 3.32
C ASN A 287 18.70 -13.33 2.66
N SER A 288 18.53 -14.46 1.96
CA SER A 288 17.34 -14.66 1.13
C SER A 288 16.07 -14.81 1.95
N ILE A 289 16.12 -15.53 3.08
CA ILE A 289 14.97 -15.71 3.95
C ILE A 289 14.54 -14.41 4.62
N SER A 290 15.47 -13.55 5.05
CA SER A 290 15.12 -12.26 5.62
C SER A 290 14.55 -11.29 4.58
N SER A 291 15.04 -11.36 3.34
CA SER A 291 14.60 -10.46 2.26
C SER A 291 13.21 -10.77 1.72
N TRP A 292 12.89 -12.06 1.59
CA TRP A 292 11.70 -12.51 0.87
C TRP A 292 10.77 -13.39 1.70
N GLY A 293 11.26 -13.98 2.78
CA GLY A 293 10.51 -14.87 3.67
C GLY A 293 9.21 -14.24 4.14
N PRO A 294 9.22 -13.05 4.77
CA PRO A 294 8.00 -12.40 5.21
C PRO A 294 6.95 -12.20 4.12
N THR A 295 7.37 -11.74 2.94
CA THR A 295 6.47 -11.56 1.80
C THR A 295 5.90 -12.90 1.32
N ALA A 296 6.72 -13.96 1.25
CA ALA A 296 6.30 -15.28 0.81
C ALA A 296 5.41 -16.02 1.82
N LEU A 297 5.64 -15.80 3.13
CA LEU A 297 4.84 -16.40 4.21
C LEU A 297 3.47 -15.75 4.37
N LEU A 298 3.35 -14.46 4.04
CA LEU A 298 2.12 -13.68 4.16
C LEU A 298 0.85 -14.39 3.62
N PRO A 299 0.79 -14.86 2.35
CA PRO A 299 -0.40 -15.51 1.82
C PRO A 299 -0.71 -16.84 2.51
N ILE A 300 0.31 -17.60 2.90
CA ILE A 300 0.10 -18.87 3.61
C ILE A 300 -0.63 -18.59 4.92
N PHE A 301 -0.09 -17.68 5.74
CA PHE A 301 -0.66 -17.38 7.06
C PHE A 301 -2.02 -16.67 6.99
N GLN A 302 -2.26 -15.83 5.97
CA GLN A 302 -3.56 -15.16 5.81
C GLN A 302 -4.67 -16.08 5.26
N ILE A 303 -4.31 -17.13 4.52
CA ILE A 303 -5.24 -18.06 3.88
C ILE A 303 -5.49 -19.28 4.76
N LEU A 304 -4.43 -19.94 5.23
CA LEU A 304 -4.51 -21.20 5.98
C LEU A 304 -4.43 -21.01 7.50
N GLY A 305 -4.05 -19.81 7.97
CA GLY A 305 -3.80 -19.53 9.38
C GLY A 305 -2.37 -19.86 9.79
N ILE A 306 -2.07 -19.72 11.09
CA ILE A 306 -0.74 -19.95 11.66
C ILE A 306 -0.58 -21.32 12.33
N ASP A 307 -1.67 -22.08 12.48
CA ASP A 307 -1.72 -23.36 13.17
C ASP A 307 -1.36 -24.54 12.25
N TYR A 308 -0.11 -24.59 11.78
CA TYR A 308 0.41 -25.73 11.05
C TYR A 308 0.82 -26.88 12.01
N LYS A 309 0.72 -28.13 11.53
CA LYS A 309 1.14 -29.33 12.26
C LYS A 309 2.64 -29.56 12.20
N ASP A 310 3.24 -29.26 11.06
CA ASP A 310 4.66 -29.51 10.80
C ASP A 310 5.22 -28.49 9.81
N LYS A 311 6.53 -28.25 9.92
CA LYS A 311 7.28 -27.31 9.09
C LYS A 311 8.67 -27.89 8.83
N THR A 312 9.11 -27.87 7.58
CA THR A 312 10.48 -28.26 7.20
C THR A 312 11.16 -27.13 6.44
N ILE A 313 12.33 -26.71 6.92
CA ILE A 313 13.16 -25.69 6.26
C ILE A 313 14.35 -26.37 5.58
N ASN A 314 14.52 -26.14 4.28
CA ASN A 314 15.65 -26.63 3.51
C ASN A 314 16.37 -25.45 2.88
N SER A 315 17.67 -25.30 3.15
CA SER A 315 18.42 -24.11 2.75
C SER A 315 19.77 -24.45 2.14
N LEU A 316 20.11 -23.73 1.06
CA LEU A 316 21.44 -23.68 0.48
C LEU A 316 22.16 -22.46 1.07
N MET A 317 23.19 -22.71 1.87
CA MET A 317 23.98 -21.65 2.51
C MET A 317 25.14 -21.20 1.63
N LEU A 318 25.58 -19.96 1.83
CA LEU A 318 26.83 -19.47 1.28
C LEU A 318 28.00 -20.20 1.94
N GLU A 319 28.99 -20.59 1.14
CA GLU A 319 30.17 -21.30 1.62
C GLU A 319 30.88 -20.50 2.72
N ASN A 320 31.20 -21.15 3.84
CA ASN A 320 31.82 -20.56 5.03
C ASN A 320 30.98 -19.47 5.75
N LYS A 321 29.66 -19.36 5.47
CA LYS A 321 28.73 -18.48 6.20
C LYS A 321 27.41 -19.20 6.53
N ASP A 322 27.38 -19.85 7.69
CA ASP A 322 26.26 -20.70 8.12
C ASP A 322 24.95 -19.96 8.44
N ASN A 323 24.94 -18.62 8.46
CA ASN A 323 23.74 -17.79 8.68
C ASN A 323 23.32 -17.01 7.41
N PHE A 324 23.94 -17.28 6.26
CA PHE A 324 23.61 -16.57 5.02
C PHE A 324 23.08 -17.54 3.95
N ASP A 325 21.76 -17.60 3.77
CA ASP A 325 21.14 -18.41 2.74
C ASP A 325 21.13 -17.75 1.35
N LEU A 326 21.50 -18.55 0.37
CA LEU A 326 21.42 -18.23 -1.06
C LEU A 326 20.05 -18.57 -1.65
N PHE A 327 19.42 -19.61 -1.11
CA PHE A 327 18.11 -20.12 -1.49
C PHE A 327 17.52 -20.90 -0.30
N THR A 328 16.27 -20.63 0.04
CA THR A 328 15.53 -21.40 1.06
C THR A 328 14.18 -21.85 0.49
N LYS A 329 13.80 -23.10 0.79
CA LYS A 329 12.45 -23.63 0.60
C LYS A 329 11.89 -24.07 1.94
N ILE A 330 10.67 -23.63 2.25
CA ILE A 330 9.95 -24.07 3.45
C ILE A 330 8.67 -24.75 3.01
N ASP A 331 8.41 -25.93 3.57
CA ASP A 331 7.18 -26.68 3.39
C ASP A 331 6.41 -26.74 4.73
N PHE A 332 5.10 -26.56 4.67
CA PHE A 332 4.18 -26.60 5.81
C PHE A 332 3.12 -27.67 5.61
N ILE A 333 2.75 -28.36 6.68
CA ILE A 333 1.66 -29.33 6.71
C ILE A 333 0.59 -28.81 7.67
N TYR A 334 -0.65 -28.65 7.19
CA TYR A 334 -1.83 -28.33 7.99
C TYR A 334 -2.71 -29.57 8.17
N GLU A 335 -3.84 -29.43 8.88
CA GLU A 335 -4.82 -30.52 9.04
C GLU A 335 -5.33 -31.04 7.68
N ASN A 336 -5.73 -30.12 6.79
CA ASN A 336 -6.38 -30.45 5.51
C ASN A 336 -5.72 -29.76 4.31
N ALA A 337 -4.52 -29.22 4.45
CA ALA A 337 -3.83 -28.48 3.39
C ALA A 337 -2.31 -28.60 3.53
N VAL A 338 -1.59 -28.24 2.48
CA VAL A 338 -0.14 -28.05 2.48
C VAL A 338 0.19 -26.65 1.97
N ALA A 339 1.40 -26.17 2.24
CA ALA A 339 1.86 -24.93 1.64
C ALA A 339 3.37 -24.94 1.47
N SER A 340 3.88 -24.15 0.53
CA SER A 340 5.31 -23.99 0.36
C SER A 340 5.71 -22.57 -0.03
N ILE A 341 6.90 -22.17 0.41
CA ILE A 341 7.58 -20.97 -0.10
C ILE A 341 8.91 -21.34 -0.74
N LYS A 342 9.31 -20.57 -1.76
CA LYS A 342 10.67 -20.58 -2.33
C LYS A 342 11.20 -19.15 -2.34
N VAL A 343 12.32 -18.92 -1.65
CA VAL A 343 12.91 -17.59 -1.49
C VAL A 343 14.38 -17.60 -1.87
N ALA A 344 14.83 -16.56 -2.60
CA ALA A 344 16.22 -16.46 -3.03
C ALA A 344 16.63 -15.03 -3.42
N ASN A 345 17.84 -14.64 -3.04
CA ASN A 345 18.52 -13.44 -3.55
C ASN A 345 19.57 -13.74 -4.62
N SER A 346 19.94 -15.00 -4.82
CA SER A 346 21.00 -15.41 -5.75
C SER A 346 20.54 -16.37 -6.86
N VAL A 347 19.29 -16.82 -6.79
CA VAL A 347 18.67 -17.78 -7.71
C VAL A 347 17.41 -17.15 -8.26
N LYS A 348 17.08 -17.38 -9.54
CA LYS A 348 15.83 -16.94 -10.14
C LYS A 348 14.90 -18.11 -10.45
N SER A 349 13.63 -17.91 -10.13
CA SER A 349 12.51 -18.74 -10.55
C SER A 349 11.34 -17.84 -10.96
N GLU A 350 10.28 -18.45 -11.51
CA GLU A 350 9.02 -17.74 -11.77
C GLU A 350 8.48 -17.22 -10.43
N GLY A 351 8.30 -15.91 -10.33
CA GLY A 351 7.90 -15.23 -9.09
C GLY A 351 6.38 -15.24 -8.90
N GLU A 352 5.76 -16.42 -8.99
CA GLU A 352 4.30 -16.61 -8.96
C GLU A 352 3.76 -16.99 -7.58
N LEU A 353 2.45 -16.80 -7.41
CA LEU A 353 1.66 -17.35 -6.32
C LEU A 353 0.54 -18.20 -6.93
N VAL A 354 0.43 -19.45 -6.48
CA VAL A 354 -0.60 -20.40 -6.92
C VAL A 354 -1.33 -20.94 -5.71
N ILE A 355 -2.66 -20.92 -5.77
CA ILE A 355 -3.53 -21.39 -4.68
C ILE A 355 -4.49 -22.41 -5.26
N SER A 356 -4.36 -23.65 -4.85
CA SER A 356 -5.16 -24.78 -5.35
C SER A 356 -6.36 -25.02 -4.46
N GLY A 357 -7.55 -25.06 -5.05
CA GLY A 357 -8.80 -25.39 -4.38
C GLY A 357 -9.53 -26.59 -5.02
N SER A 358 -10.61 -27.03 -4.38
CA SER A 358 -11.40 -28.18 -4.84
C SER A 358 -12.12 -27.94 -6.17
N ASP A 359 -12.49 -26.69 -6.45
CA ASP A 359 -13.34 -26.33 -7.59
C ASP A 359 -12.55 -25.62 -8.70
N GLY A 360 -11.35 -25.13 -8.38
CA GLY A 360 -10.47 -24.39 -9.29
C GLY A 360 -9.21 -23.93 -8.58
N TYR A 361 -8.45 -23.01 -9.19
CA TYR A 361 -7.24 -22.46 -8.60
C TYR A 361 -7.10 -20.97 -8.89
N ALA A 362 -6.46 -20.24 -7.98
CA ALA A 362 -6.04 -18.87 -8.23
C ALA A 362 -4.59 -18.85 -8.74
N TYR A 363 -4.36 -18.07 -9.80
CA TYR A 363 -3.06 -17.87 -10.41
C TYR A 363 -2.68 -16.39 -10.41
N ILE A 364 -1.53 -16.07 -9.80
CA ILE A 364 -0.98 -14.73 -9.72
C ILE A 364 0.41 -14.76 -10.37
N PRO A 365 0.59 -14.18 -11.56
CA PRO A 365 1.87 -14.22 -12.26
C PRO A 365 2.94 -13.34 -11.60
N ALA A 366 4.18 -13.50 -12.04
CA ALA A 366 5.29 -12.71 -11.51
C ALA A 366 5.27 -11.24 -11.95
N PRO A 367 5.73 -10.32 -11.08
CA PRO A 367 6.05 -10.52 -9.67
C PRO A 367 4.79 -10.49 -8.79
N TRP A 368 4.41 -11.61 -8.18
CA TRP A 368 3.12 -11.70 -7.50
C TRP A 368 2.99 -10.74 -6.31
N TRP A 369 4.11 -10.38 -5.65
CA TRP A 369 4.16 -9.40 -4.55
C TRP A 369 3.94 -7.94 -5.00
N LYS A 370 3.75 -7.70 -6.29
CA LYS A 370 3.25 -6.43 -6.85
C LYS A 370 1.93 -6.70 -7.58
N THR A 371 0.99 -7.34 -6.89
CA THR A 371 -0.26 -7.80 -7.51
C THR A 371 -1.05 -6.62 -8.08
N ASP A 372 -1.15 -6.58 -9.41
CA ASP A 372 -2.08 -5.75 -10.18
C ASP A 372 -3.07 -6.61 -10.99
N TYR A 373 -2.79 -7.91 -11.07
CA TYR A 373 -3.54 -8.88 -11.86
C TYR A 373 -3.56 -10.26 -11.20
N PHE A 374 -4.70 -10.94 -11.29
CA PHE A 374 -4.81 -12.37 -11.00
C PHE A 374 -5.94 -13.03 -11.77
N GLU A 375 -5.89 -14.36 -11.83
CA GLU A 375 -6.92 -15.19 -12.45
C GLU A 375 -7.49 -16.19 -11.45
N LEU A 376 -8.80 -16.42 -11.51
CA LEU A 376 -9.41 -17.63 -11.00
C LEU A 376 -9.67 -18.55 -12.20
N ARG A 377 -9.10 -19.75 -12.15
CA ARG A 377 -9.15 -20.72 -13.24
C ARG A 377 -9.88 -21.98 -12.81
N PHE A 378 -10.73 -22.48 -13.68
CA PHE A 378 -11.60 -23.62 -13.47
C PHE A 378 -11.39 -24.64 -14.60
N GLU A 379 -11.89 -25.86 -14.42
CA GLU A 379 -11.78 -26.92 -15.43
C GLU A 379 -12.42 -26.50 -16.76
N ASN A 380 -13.61 -25.89 -16.69
CA ASN A 380 -14.22 -25.25 -17.84
C ASN A 380 -13.60 -23.85 -18.03
N LEU A 381 -12.86 -23.68 -19.13
CA LEU A 381 -12.18 -22.43 -19.44
C LEU A 381 -13.12 -21.24 -19.63
N GLU A 382 -14.39 -21.47 -19.96
CA GLU A 382 -15.40 -20.41 -20.06
C GLU A 382 -15.75 -19.78 -18.71
N ASP A 383 -15.51 -20.50 -17.61
CA ASP A 383 -15.76 -20.02 -16.24
C ASP A 383 -14.57 -19.24 -15.67
N ASN A 384 -13.44 -19.18 -16.38
CA ASN A 384 -12.24 -18.46 -15.95
C ASN A 384 -12.52 -16.96 -15.77
N GLN A 385 -12.02 -16.40 -14.68
CA GLN A 385 -12.21 -15.00 -14.35
C GLN A 385 -10.87 -14.30 -14.23
N LYS A 386 -10.76 -13.14 -14.87
CA LYS A 386 -9.55 -12.30 -14.86
C LYS A 386 -9.86 -10.99 -14.13
N TYR A 387 -8.97 -10.62 -13.22
CA TYR A 387 -9.14 -9.44 -12.38
C TYR A 387 -7.95 -8.51 -12.55
N PHE A 388 -8.21 -7.24 -12.85
CA PHE A 388 -7.19 -6.20 -13.03
C PHE A 388 -7.45 -5.04 -12.07
N TYR A 389 -6.39 -4.57 -11.44
CA TYR A 389 -6.39 -3.45 -10.52
C TYR A 389 -5.19 -2.57 -10.80
N GLN A 390 -5.34 -1.27 -10.55
CA GLN A 390 -4.20 -0.36 -10.60
C GLN A 390 -3.32 -0.57 -9.37
N LEU A 391 -2.00 -0.56 -9.58
CA LEU A 391 -1.00 -0.60 -8.51
C LEU A 391 -0.10 0.63 -8.63
N ASP A 392 -0.35 1.63 -7.77
CA ASP A 392 0.44 2.86 -7.75
C ASP A 392 1.71 2.71 -6.90
N GLY A 393 2.84 3.25 -7.39
CA GLY A 393 4.09 3.36 -6.62
C GLY A 393 4.63 2.02 -6.10
N GLU A 394 4.48 0.95 -6.89
CA GLU A 394 4.82 -0.43 -6.50
C GLU A 394 4.12 -0.96 -5.23
N GLY A 395 3.04 -0.34 -4.78
CA GLY A 395 2.31 -0.70 -3.57
C GLY A 395 2.65 0.16 -2.34
N ILE A 396 3.76 0.91 -2.36
CA ILE A 396 4.25 1.71 -1.22
C ILE A 396 3.23 2.77 -0.79
N ARG A 397 2.53 3.38 -1.75
CA ARG A 397 1.53 4.42 -1.46
C ARG A 397 0.39 3.90 -0.59
N TYR A 398 -0.09 2.67 -0.82
CA TYR A 398 -1.21 2.11 -0.07
C TYR A 398 -0.83 1.82 1.38
N GLU A 399 0.39 1.35 1.60
CA GLU A 399 0.97 1.11 2.92
C GLU A 399 1.16 2.41 3.71
N LEU A 400 1.76 3.43 3.11
CA LEU A 400 1.89 4.76 3.73
C LEU A 400 0.52 5.38 4.05
N VAL A 401 -0.47 5.22 3.16
CA VAL A 401 -1.86 5.65 3.43
C VAL A 401 -2.45 4.90 4.62
N ALA A 402 -2.27 3.57 4.69
CA ALA A 402 -2.77 2.77 5.79
C ALA A 402 -2.11 3.18 7.11
N PHE A 403 -0.80 3.41 7.10
CA PHE A 403 -0.04 3.87 8.26
C PHE A 403 -0.53 5.25 8.76
N ALA A 404 -0.69 6.23 7.86
CA ALA A 404 -1.22 7.54 8.20
C ALA A 404 -2.63 7.47 8.81
N LYS A 405 -3.51 6.64 8.23
CA LYS A 405 -4.88 6.44 8.73
C LYS A 405 -4.89 5.75 10.11
N SER A 406 -4.01 4.79 10.35
CA SER A 406 -3.87 4.13 11.65
C SER A 406 -3.48 5.12 12.74
N ILE A 407 -2.54 6.02 12.43
CA ILE A 407 -2.11 7.10 13.34
C ILE A 407 -3.26 8.08 13.59
N GLU A 408 -3.94 8.54 12.54
CA GLU A 408 -5.06 9.49 12.66
C GLU A 408 -6.20 8.95 13.52
N LEU A 409 -6.50 7.66 13.41
CA LEU A 409 -7.57 6.99 14.14
C LEU A 409 -7.16 6.49 15.53
N GLY A 410 -5.85 6.51 15.86
CA GLY A 410 -5.32 5.89 17.07
C GLY A 410 -5.60 4.38 17.16
N LYS A 411 -5.78 3.73 16.01
CA LYS A 411 -6.11 2.30 15.92
C LYS A 411 -5.28 1.66 14.83
N ASN A 412 -4.64 0.54 15.17
CA ASN A 412 -3.88 -0.23 14.20
C ASN A 412 -4.83 -0.86 13.17
N ASN A 413 -4.85 -0.33 11.94
CA ASN A 413 -5.58 -0.87 10.78
C ASN A 413 -4.64 -1.59 9.83
N THR A 414 -3.67 -2.32 10.38
CA THR A 414 -2.81 -3.21 9.61
C THR A 414 -3.62 -4.32 8.93
N TYR A 415 -3.21 -4.70 7.72
CA TYR A 415 -3.73 -5.87 7.01
C TYR A 415 -2.97 -7.15 7.42
N THR A 416 -1.87 -7.02 8.17
CA THR A 416 -1.15 -8.12 8.84
C THR A 416 -1.54 -8.13 10.32
N GLY A 417 -2.24 -9.17 10.78
CA GLY A 417 -2.54 -9.32 12.21
C GLY A 417 -1.25 -9.50 13.02
N SER A 418 -1.26 -9.08 14.29
CA SER A 418 -0.12 -9.22 15.20
C SER A 418 0.37 -10.67 15.32
N ASP A 419 -0.57 -11.60 15.30
CA ASP A 419 -0.38 -13.05 15.26
C ASP A 419 0.43 -13.51 14.03
N ILE A 420 0.15 -12.93 12.86
CA ILE A 420 0.89 -13.21 11.62
C ILE A 420 2.32 -12.67 11.71
N SER A 421 2.51 -11.44 12.20
CA SER A 421 3.85 -10.87 12.36
C SER A 421 4.70 -11.72 13.32
N ASN A 422 4.10 -12.18 14.43
CA ASN A 422 4.74 -13.05 15.40
C ASN A 422 5.09 -14.41 14.77
N ALA A 423 4.18 -15.01 14.00
CA ALA A 423 4.44 -16.27 13.28
C ALA A 423 5.56 -16.13 12.24
N ILE A 424 5.64 -15.00 11.53
CA ILE A 424 6.77 -14.71 10.62
C ILE A 424 8.08 -14.67 11.43
N CYS A 425 8.12 -13.90 12.53
CA CYS A 425 9.31 -13.82 13.38
C CYS A 425 9.68 -15.19 13.98
N LYS A 426 8.69 -16.06 14.27
CA LYS A 426 8.92 -17.42 14.72
C LYS A 426 9.63 -18.27 13.65
N VAL A 427 9.22 -18.18 12.38
CA VAL A 427 9.92 -18.86 11.28
C VAL A 427 11.35 -18.34 11.12
N MET A 428 11.58 -17.03 11.31
CA MET A 428 12.94 -16.47 11.29
C MET A 428 13.79 -17.01 12.45
N GLU A 429 13.21 -17.11 13.65
CA GLU A 429 13.88 -17.66 14.83
C GLU A 429 14.29 -19.11 14.63
N ASP A 430 13.41 -19.94 14.07
CA ASP A 430 13.68 -21.35 13.82
C ASP A 430 14.80 -21.53 12.78
N PHE A 431 14.85 -20.64 11.78
CA PHE A 431 15.96 -20.59 10.82
C PHE A 431 17.29 -20.23 11.50
N GLU A 432 17.33 -19.18 12.32
CA GLU A 432 18.56 -18.74 13.03
C GLU A 432 19.03 -19.75 14.08
N ASN A 433 18.12 -20.54 14.66
CA ASN A 433 18.44 -21.60 15.60
C ASN A 433 18.94 -22.89 14.92
N ASN A 434 19.18 -22.86 13.61
CA ASN A 434 19.67 -23.99 12.81
C ASN A 434 18.72 -25.20 12.80
N ASP A 435 17.41 -24.98 12.93
CA ASP A 435 16.38 -25.99 12.65
C ASP A 435 16.15 -26.11 11.13
N VAL A 436 17.25 -26.36 10.42
CA VAL A 436 17.36 -26.25 8.96
C VAL A 436 18.10 -27.45 8.41
N ASN A 437 17.56 -28.03 7.35
CA ASN A 437 18.27 -29.03 6.54
C ASN A 437 19.23 -28.31 5.58
N TYR A 438 20.52 -28.41 5.86
CA TYR A 438 21.57 -27.80 5.04
C TYR A 438 21.84 -28.56 3.75
N ILE A 439 21.79 -27.84 2.64
CA ILE A 439 22.20 -28.30 1.32
C ILE A 439 23.59 -27.73 1.07
N GLN A 440 24.62 -28.57 0.98
CA GLN A 440 25.97 -28.13 0.65
C GLN A 440 26.17 -28.08 -0.87
N LYS A 441 26.89 -27.06 -1.34
CA LYS A 441 27.34 -26.96 -2.72
C LYS A 441 28.50 -27.94 -2.91
N TYR A 442 28.34 -28.93 -3.79
CA TYR A 442 29.39 -29.89 -4.15
C TYR A 442 30.60 -29.23 -4.82
#